data_AF-A0A7C1GNH8-F1
#
_entry.id   AF-A0A7C1GNH8-F1
#
_cell.length_a   1.000
_cell.length_b   1.000
_cell.length_c   1.000
_cell.angle_alpha   90.00
_cell.angle_beta   90.00
_cell.angle_gamma   90.00
#
_symmetry.space_group_name_H-M   'P 1'
#
loop_
_entity.id
_entity.type
_entity.pdbx_description
1 polymer ?
#
loop_
_entity_poly.entity_id
_entity_poly.type
_entity_poly.pdbx_seq_one_letter_code
_entity_poly.pdbx_strand_id
1 'polypeptide(L)'
;MNGYTQAVSDNNPLFDDSEVARIDITINPAYLQSILQAGNEESNTEYPATFRFTSSKFTAVIENVGFRLKGNTSRYAKKKWFKVSFNTFEPGKKLKGNEKLNLNGEHNDPSIIRSKLVWDLMNGIGLPAPRANHVRFYTNNQYYGLYINVEHIDENFVKARFGNNDGNLFKCLYPADLTYQSSDPNAYKFV
;
A
#
# COMPACT_ATOMS: atom_id res chain seq x y z
N MET A 1 -5.96 31.84 11.52
CA MET A 1 -6.21 30.48 10.98
C MET A 1 -4.87 29.76 11.03
N ASN A 2 -4.54 29.09 12.14
CA ASN A 2 -3.18 28.59 12.40
C ASN A 2 -3.16 27.05 12.37
N GLY A 3 -2.48 26.48 11.35
CA GLY A 3 -1.42 25.49 11.53
C GLY A 3 -1.72 24.04 11.95
N TYR A 4 -2.44 23.25 11.15
CA TYR A 4 -2.62 21.80 11.45
C TYR A 4 -1.96 20.81 10.49
N THR A 5 -1.28 21.25 9.44
CA THR A 5 -0.48 20.37 8.59
C THR A 5 0.97 20.77 8.66
N GLN A 6 1.81 19.95 9.31
CA GLN A 6 3.23 20.02 9.04
C GLN A 6 3.43 19.56 7.60
N ALA A 7 4.16 20.33 6.80
CA ALA A 7 4.65 19.87 5.52
C ALA A 7 5.48 18.61 5.78
N VAL A 8 4.93 17.44 5.45
CA VAL A 8 5.70 16.20 5.47
C VAL A 8 6.83 16.40 4.49
N SER A 9 8.06 16.04 4.87
CA SER A 9 9.13 16.08 3.88
C SER A 9 8.79 15.09 2.75
N ASP A 10 8.61 15.64 1.55
CA ASP A 10 8.41 14.89 0.30
C ASP A 10 9.62 14.02 -0.07
N ASN A 11 10.68 14.06 0.74
CA ASN A 11 11.97 13.41 0.47
C ASN A 11 12.01 11.91 0.81
N ASN A 12 10.88 11.21 0.88
CA ASN A 12 10.94 9.75 1.02
C ASN A 12 11.29 9.11 -0.32
N PRO A 13 12.48 8.51 -0.47
CA PRO A 13 12.94 8.06 -1.77
C PRO A 13 12.17 6.85 -2.30
N LEU A 14 11.32 6.21 -1.49
CA LEU A 14 10.39 5.19 -1.99
C LEU A 14 9.33 5.75 -2.94
N PHE A 15 8.99 7.03 -2.79
CA PHE A 15 7.96 7.72 -3.56
C PHE A 15 8.56 8.81 -4.47
N ASP A 16 9.84 8.69 -4.81
CA ASP A 16 10.46 9.56 -5.80
C ASP A 16 9.78 9.37 -7.17
N ASP A 17 9.24 10.47 -7.70
CA ASP A 17 8.48 10.49 -8.94
C ASP A 17 9.27 11.02 -10.14
N SER A 18 10.57 11.30 -9.95
CA SER A 18 11.49 11.70 -11.02
C SER A 18 12.01 10.52 -11.86
N GLU A 19 11.77 9.29 -11.40
CA GLU A 19 12.12 8.07 -12.12
C GLU A 19 11.07 6.97 -11.89
N VAL A 20 11.03 5.98 -12.79
CA VAL A 20 10.21 4.78 -12.60
C VAL A 20 11.06 3.67 -11.97
N ALA A 21 11.07 3.68 -10.63
CA ALA A 21 11.77 2.68 -9.82
C ALA A 21 11.24 1.26 -10.09
N ARG A 22 12.04 0.26 -9.72
CA ARG A 22 11.72 -1.16 -9.87
C ARG A 22 11.43 -1.78 -8.52
N ILE A 23 10.33 -2.53 -8.44
CA ILE A 23 10.01 -3.39 -7.29
C ILE A 23 9.96 -4.84 -7.79
N ASP A 24 10.71 -5.71 -7.11
CA ASP A 24 10.67 -7.15 -7.31
C ASP A 24 10.17 -7.85 -6.05
N ILE A 25 9.28 -8.82 -6.25
CA ILE A 25 8.89 -9.79 -5.23
C ILE A 25 9.39 -11.17 -5.66
N THR A 26 10.25 -11.77 -4.84
CA THR A 26 10.64 -13.19 -4.98
C THR A 26 9.87 -13.99 -3.96
N ILE A 27 9.06 -14.94 -4.40
CA ILE A 27 8.13 -15.70 -3.56
C ILE A 27 8.08 -17.16 -4.02
N ASN A 28 7.87 -18.09 -3.08
CA ASN A 28 7.63 -19.49 -3.43
C ASN A 28 6.48 -19.61 -4.46
N PRO A 29 6.70 -20.27 -5.62
CA PRO A 29 5.67 -20.41 -6.65
C PRO A 29 4.34 -20.99 -6.15
N ALA A 30 4.36 -21.92 -5.19
CA ALA A 30 3.15 -22.49 -4.61
C ALA A 30 2.33 -21.45 -3.81
N TYR A 31 3.01 -20.52 -3.13
CA TYR A 31 2.35 -19.42 -2.43
C TYR A 31 1.76 -18.42 -3.42
N LEU A 32 2.50 -18.06 -4.47
CA LEU A 32 1.97 -17.20 -5.52
C LEU A 32 0.76 -17.83 -6.22
N GLN A 33 0.81 -19.13 -6.48
CA GLN A 33 -0.34 -19.87 -7.02
C GLN A 33 -1.53 -19.80 -6.05
N SER A 34 -1.31 -19.99 -4.74
CA SER A 34 -2.36 -19.89 -3.72
C SER A 34 -2.97 -18.49 -3.67
N ILE A 35 -2.15 -17.43 -3.75
CA ILE A 35 -2.59 -16.03 -3.80
C ILE A 35 -3.47 -15.75 -5.02
N LEU A 36 -3.16 -16.34 -6.18
CA LEU A 36 -3.82 -16.07 -7.45
C LEU A 36 -4.93 -17.08 -7.79
N GLN A 37 -5.12 -18.12 -6.98
CA GLN A 37 -6.11 -19.17 -7.21
C GLN A 37 -7.53 -18.61 -7.13
N ALA A 38 -8.38 -19.01 -8.09
CA ALA A 38 -9.80 -18.68 -8.06
C ALA A 38 -10.45 -19.23 -6.77
N GLY A 39 -11.23 -18.40 -6.08
CA GLY A 39 -11.79 -18.66 -4.77
C GLY A 39 -10.98 -18.05 -3.61
N ASN A 40 -9.73 -17.66 -3.84
CA ASN A 40 -8.88 -17.04 -2.81
C ASN A 40 -8.81 -15.51 -2.92
N GLU A 41 -9.61 -14.88 -3.80
CA GLU A 41 -9.55 -13.45 -4.08
C GLU A 41 -9.67 -12.62 -2.81
N GLU A 42 -10.58 -12.98 -1.91
CA GLU A 42 -10.85 -12.26 -0.66
C GLU A 42 -9.89 -12.60 0.48
N SER A 43 -9.01 -13.59 0.29
CA SER A 43 -8.05 -13.99 1.32
C SER A 43 -7.17 -12.82 1.73
N ASN A 44 -6.97 -12.69 3.05
CA ASN A 44 -6.03 -11.76 3.64
C ASN A 44 -4.79 -12.47 4.20
N THR A 45 -4.64 -13.78 3.94
CA THR A 45 -3.43 -14.52 4.30
C THR A 45 -2.23 -13.92 3.58
N GLU A 46 -1.23 -13.54 4.36
CA GLU A 46 0.05 -13.04 3.86
C GLU A 46 1.02 -14.21 3.76
N TYR A 47 1.77 -14.27 2.66
CA TYR A 47 2.78 -15.30 2.44
C TYR A 47 4.17 -14.66 2.48
N PRO A 48 5.19 -15.38 3.01
CA PRO A 48 6.54 -14.87 3.07
C PRO A 48 7.14 -14.72 1.68
N ALA A 49 7.77 -13.57 1.45
CA ALA A 49 8.48 -13.24 0.23
C ALA A 49 9.72 -12.39 0.53
N THR A 50 10.59 -12.23 -0.46
CA THR A 50 11.67 -11.25 -0.47
C THR A 50 11.27 -10.07 -1.34
N PHE A 51 11.27 -8.88 -0.76
CA PHE A 51 11.06 -7.61 -1.44
C PHE A 51 12.40 -7.00 -1.84
N ARG A 52 12.50 -6.50 -3.07
CA ARG A 52 13.60 -5.65 -3.52
C ARG A 52 13.06 -4.37 -4.13
N PHE A 53 13.65 -3.24 -3.74
CA PHE A 53 13.44 -1.94 -4.37
C PHE A 53 14.74 -1.48 -5.01
N THR A 54 14.69 -1.02 -6.25
CA THR A 54 15.84 -0.50 -6.99
C THR A 54 15.48 0.82 -7.64
N SER A 55 16.26 1.85 -7.33
CA SER A 55 16.17 3.22 -7.87
C SER A 55 17.57 3.78 -8.07
N SER A 56 17.69 4.91 -8.74
CA SER A 56 18.95 5.67 -8.84
C SER A 56 19.47 6.12 -7.47
N LYS A 57 18.58 6.39 -6.51
CA LYS A 57 18.92 6.90 -5.17
C LYS A 57 19.35 5.80 -4.19
N PHE A 58 18.76 4.62 -4.25
CA PHE A 58 19.11 3.50 -3.38
C PHE A 58 18.56 2.16 -3.89
N THR A 59 19.17 1.09 -3.37
CA THR A 59 18.64 -0.27 -3.45
C THR A 59 18.42 -0.82 -2.05
N ALA A 60 17.33 -1.56 -1.86
CA ALA A 60 17.03 -2.25 -0.61
C ALA A 60 16.51 -3.66 -0.90
N VAL A 61 16.89 -4.61 -0.05
CA VAL A 61 16.36 -5.97 -0.05
C VAL A 61 15.86 -6.28 1.36
N ILE A 62 14.63 -6.76 1.47
CA ILE A 62 14.00 -7.13 2.74
C ILE A 62 13.43 -8.53 2.58
N GLU A 63 13.93 -9.45 3.39
CA GLU A 63 13.43 -10.82 3.47
C GLU A 63 12.26 -10.92 4.45
N ASN A 64 11.48 -11.99 4.31
CA ASN A 64 10.32 -12.31 5.15
C ASN A 64 9.29 -11.18 5.23
N VAL A 65 8.95 -10.59 4.09
CA VAL A 65 7.81 -9.68 3.98
C VAL A 65 6.51 -10.46 3.79
N GLY A 66 5.40 -9.93 4.29
CA GLY A 66 4.05 -10.36 3.95
C GLY A 66 3.66 -9.88 2.55
N PHE A 67 3.29 -10.81 1.68
CA PHE A 67 2.76 -10.52 0.35
C PHE A 67 1.39 -11.16 0.15
N ARG A 68 0.44 -10.38 -0.39
CA ARG A 68 -0.93 -10.83 -0.67
C ARG A 68 -1.68 -9.93 -1.64
N LEU A 69 -2.86 -10.38 -2.07
CA LEU A 69 -3.84 -9.54 -2.75
C LEU A 69 -4.36 -8.39 -1.87
N LYS A 70 -4.73 -7.30 -2.53
CA LYS A 70 -5.29 -6.09 -1.94
C LYS A 70 -6.54 -5.62 -2.68
N GLY A 71 -7.43 -5.01 -1.90
CA GLY A 71 -8.57 -4.21 -2.38
C GLY A 71 -9.88 -4.95 -2.17
N ASN A 72 -10.88 -4.63 -2.99
CA ASN A 72 -12.17 -5.32 -3.02
C ASN A 72 -12.35 -5.88 -4.43
N THR A 73 -12.95 -5.10 -5.33
CA THR A 73 -13.11 -5.45 -6.75
C THR A 73 -11.78 -5.68 -7.49
N SER A 74 -10.72 -4.98 -7.11
CA SER A 74 -9.37 -5.15 -7.71
C SER A 74 -8.77 -6.54 -7.51
N ARG A 75 -9.28 -7.33 -6.55
CA ARG A 75 -8.87 -8.73 -6.35
C ARG A 75 -9.38 -9.64 -7.45
N TYR A 76 -10.47 -9.26 -8.12
CA TYR A 76 -11.07 -10.01 -9.21
C TYR A 76 -10.54 -9.58 -10.59
N ALA A 77 -9.92 -8.41 -10.69
CA ALA A 77 -9.35 -7.91 -11.94
C ALA A 77 -8.26 -8.81 -12.53
N LYS A 78 -8.07 -8.81 -13.85
CA LYS A 78 -6.92 -9.50 -14.46
C LYS A 78 -5.59 -8.96 -13.94
N LYS A 79 -5.48 -7.64 -13.79
CA LYS A 79 -4.34 -6.95 -13.19
C LYS A 79 -4.62 -6.67 -11.71
N LYS A 80 -4.20 -7.60 -10.86
CA LYS A 80 -4.42 -7.61 -9.42
C LYS A 80 -3.74 -6.43 -8.73
N TRP A 81 -4.23 -6.07 -7.55
CA TRP A 81 -3.53 -5.17 -6.63
C TRP A 81 -2.88 -5.99 -5.52
N PHE A 82 -1.74 -5.55 -5.03
CA PHE A 82 -0.99 -6.26 -4.00
C PHE A 82 -0.70 -5.37 -2.80
N LYS A 83 -0.50 -6.00 -1.65
CA LYS A 83 0.06 -5.37 -0.46
C LYS A 83 1.39 -6.04 -0.13
N VAL A 84 2.38 -5.22 0.21
CA VAL A 84 3.63 -5.65 0.84
C VAL A 84 3.63 -5.15 2.28
N SER A 85 3.88 -6.04 3.22
CA SER A 85 3.95 -5.74 4.65
C SER A 85 5.31 -6.19 5.19
N PHE A 86 6.16 -5.25 5.57
CA PHE A 86 7.53 -5.53 5.98
C PHE A 86 7.62 -6.19 7.36
N ASN A 87 6.58 -6.02 8.19
CA ASN A 87 6.58 -6.41 9.60
C ASN A 87 5.66 -7.59 9.93
N THR A 88 5.08 -8.27 8.94
CA THR A 88 4.16 -9.40 9.16
C THR A 88 4.83 -10.57 9.86
N PHE A 89 6.01 -10.98 9.37
CA PHE A 89 6.73 -12.13 9.91
C PHE A 89 7.86 -11.73 10.85
N GLU A 90 8.29 -10.47 10.80
CA GLU A 90 9.33 -9.91 11.66
C GLU A 90 8.89 -8.53 12.18
N PRO A 91 8.27 -8.47 13.38
CA PRO A 91 7.74 -7.25 13.95
C PRO A 91 8.77 -6.11 14.03
N GLY A 92 8.32 -4.87 13.82
CA GLY A 92 9.17 -3.67 13.90
C GLY A 92 9.96 -3.33 12.63
N LYS A 93 10.00 -4.22 11.62
CA LYS A 93 10.64 -3.90 10.33
C LYS A 93 9.94 -2.76 9.61
N LYS A 94 10.73 -1.80 9.12
CA LYS A 94 10.29 -0.67 8.30
C LYS A 94 11.25 -0.43 7.16
N LEU A 95 10.75 0.05 6.03
CA LEU A 95 11.55 0.59 4.94
C LEU A 95 11.31 2.09 4.80
N LYS A 96 12.34 2.89 5.07
CA LYS A 96 12.26 4.36 5.01
C LYS A 96 11.05 4.91 5.78
N GLY A 97 10.80 4.37 6.97
CA GLY A 97 9.69 4.76 7.84
C GLY A 97 8.34 4.09 7.55
N ASN A 98 8.20 3.32 6.48
CA ASN A 98 6.96 2.64 6.12
C ASN A 98 6.97 1.18 6.57
N GLU A 99 5.89 0.71 7.17
CA GLU A 99 5.68 -0.71 7.51
C GLU A 99 5.07 -1.48 6.35
N LYS A 100 4.29 -0.80 5.51
CA LYS A 100 3.52 -1.41 4.42
C LYS A 100 3.58 -0.53 3.18
N LEU A 101 3.53 -1.16 2.02
CA LEU A 101 3.32 -0.52 0.73
C LEU A 101 2.13 -1.16 0.01
N ASN A 102 1.45 -0.38 -0.81
CA ASN A 102 0.35 -0.86 -1.66
C ASN A 102 0.75 -0.72 -3.12
N LEU A 103 0.67 -1.81 -3.88
CA LEU A 103 0.96 -1.83 -5.30
C LEU A 103 -0.38 -1.90 -6.05
N ASN A 104 -0.83 -0.77 -6.56
CA ASN A 104 -2.09 -0.66 -7.28
C ASN A 104 -1.87 -0.86 -8.78
N GLY A 105 -2.54 -1.85 -9.35
CA GLY A 105 -2.50 -2.12 -10.80
C GLY A 105 -3.38 -1.19 -11.63
N GLU A 106 -4.25 -0.39 -10.99
CA GLU A 106 -5.18 0.59 -11.60
C GLU A 106 -6.00 0.03 -12.79
N HIS A 107 -6.51 -1.20 -12.64
CA HIS A 107 -7.18 -1.95 -13.70
C HIS A 107 -8.40 -1.26 -14.37
N ASN A 108 -9.10 -0.37 -13.65
CA ASN A 108 -10.26 0.38 -14.17
C ASN A 108 -9.88 1.79 -14.65
N ASP A 109 -8.61 2.16 -14.60
CA ASP A 109 -8.11 3.43 -15.09
C ASP A 109 -7.18 3.19 -16.30
N PRO A 110 -7.66 3.40 -17.54
CA PRO A 110 -6.82 3.28 -18.74
C PRO A 110 -5.59 4.19 -18.74
N SER A 111 -5.63 5.28 -17.96
CA SER A 111 -4.52 6.23 -17.86
C SER A 111 -3.52 5.87 -16.77
N ILE A 112 -3.87 5.01 -15.81
CA ILE A 112 -3.05 4.63 -14.65
C ILE A 112 -2.49 5.86 -13.91
N ILE A 113 -3.22 6.98 -13.87
CA ILE A 113 -2.77 8.22 -13.22
C ILE A 113 -3.85 8.89 -12.36
N ARG A 114 -5.13 8.56 -12.50
CA ARG A 114 -6.21 9.34 -11.86
C ARG A 114 -6.06 9.38 -10.34
N SER A 115 -5.78 8.24 -9.71
CA SER A 115 -5.60 8.14 -8.26
C SER A 115 -4.41 8.98 -7.78
N LYS A 116 -3.25 8.79 -8.41
CA LYS A 116 -2.04 9.57 -8.11
C LYS A 116 -2.24 11.06 -8.34
N LEU A 117 -2.82 11.47 -9.46
CA LEU A 117 -3.08 12.88 -9.77
C LEU A 117 -3.93 13.56 -8.69
N VAL A 118 -4.96 12.86 -8.18
CA VAL A 118 -5.78 13.39 -7.08
C VAL A 118 -4.97 13.51 -5.78
N TRP A 119 -4.16 12.51 -5.43
CA TRP A 119 -3.33 12.60 -4.22
C TRP A 119 -2.24 13.68 -4.32
N ASP A 120 -1.62 13.84 -5.49
CA ASP A 120 -0.64 14.89 -5.74
C ASP A 120 -1.29 16.28 -5.65
N LEU A 121 -2.50 16.45 -6.23
CA LEU A 121 -3.27 17.69 -6.10
C LEU A 121 -3.61 17.98 -4.64
N MET A 122 -4.10 16.99 -3.89
CA MET A 122 -4.43 17.12 -2.47
C MET A 122 -3.20 17.56 -1.67
N ASN A 123 -2.06 16.90 -1.85
CA ASN A 123 -0.81 17.30 -1.19
C ASN A 123 -0.38 18.72 -1.60
N GLY A 124 -0.50 19.08 -2.89
CA GLY A 124 -0.15 20.39 -3.41
C GLY A 124 -1.00 21.55 -2.86
N ILE A 125 -2.25 21.28 -2.44
CA ILE A 125 -3.12 22.25 -1.76
C ILE A 125 -3.10 22.11 -0.22
N GLY A 126 -2.18 21.31 0.33
CA GLY A 126 -1.99 21.15 1.77
C GLY A 126 -2.98 20.20 2.46
N LEU A 127 -3.74 19.40 1.70
CA LEU A 127 -4.59 18.34 2.25
C LEU A 127 -3.79 17.04 2.45
N PRO A 128 -3.84 16.42 3.65
CA PRO A 128 -3.24 15.12 3.93
C PRO A 128 -3.66 14.03 2.93
N ALA A 129 -2.76 13.60 2.05
CA ALA A 129 -2.96 12.49 1.13
C ALA A 129 -1.74 11.55 1.10
N PRO A 130 -1.89 10.26 0.72
CA PRO A 130 -0.77 9.34 0.58
C PRO A 130 0.19 9.81 -0.51
N ARG A 131 1.49 9.59 -0.29
CA ARG A 131 2.49 9.71 -1.35
C ARG A 131 2.32 8.56 -2.34
N ALA A 132 2.55 8.84 -3.62
CA ALA A 132 2.47 7.84 -4.67
C ALA A 132 3.40 8.13 -5.83
N ASN A 133 4.00 7.08 -6.41
CA ASN A 133 4.79 7.13 -7.63
C ASN A 133 4.55 5.89 -8.50
N HIS A 134 4.92 5.97 -9.77
CA HIS A 134 4.89 4.81 -10.66
C HIS A 134 6.11 3.91 -10.47
N VAL A 135 5.89 2.59 -10.51
CA VAL A 135 6.94 1.58 -10.40
C VAL A 135 6.77 0.48 -11.46
N ARG A 136 7.88 -0.06 -11.94
CA ARG A 136 7.89 -1.32 -12.70
C ARG A 136 7.84 -2.47 -11.71
N PHE A 137 6.77 -3.24 -11.74
CA PHE A 137 6.56 -4.34 -10.81
C PHE A 137 6.92 -5.69 -11.44
N TYR A 138 7.67 -6.50 -10.70
CA TYR A 138 8.06 -7.85 -11.06
C TYR A 138 7.74 -8.83 -9.94
N THR A 139 7.34 -10.04 -10.31
CA THR A 139 7.22 -11.18 -9.38
C THR A 139 7.95 -12.38 -9.98
N ASN A 140 8.86 -13.00 -9.23
CA ASN A 140 9.69 -14.12 -9.70
C ASN A 140 10.35 -13.86 -11.07
N ASN A 141 10.97 -12.67 -11.20
CA ASN A 141 11.60 -12.16 -12.43
C ASN A 141 10.65 -11.96 -13.64
N GLN A 142 9.34 -12.17 -13.49
CA GLN A 142 8.35 -11.88 -14.53
C GLN A 142 7.83 -10.46 -14.38
N TYR A 143 7.73 -9.71 -15.49
CA TYR A 143 7.19 -8.36 -15.48
C TYR A 143 5.66 -8.39 -15.37
N TYR A 144 5.11 -7.75 -14.34
CA TYR A 144 3.67 -7.68 -14.09
C TYR A 144 3.04 -6.39 -14.62
N GLY A 145 3.85 -5.41 -15.01
CA GLY A 145 3.41 -4.14 -15.58
C GLY A 145 3.82 -2.92 -14.77
N LEU A 146 3.34 -1.76 -15.20
CA LEU A 146 3.42 -0.50 -14.47
C LEU A 146 2.38 -0.50 -13.35
N TYR A 147 2.79 -0.22 -12.12
CA TYR A 147 1.91 -0.11 -10.95
C TYR A 147 2.10 1.25 -10.30
N ILE A 148 1.13 1.69 -9.50
CA ILE A 148 1.33 2.81 -8.58
C ILE A 148 1.72 2.24 -7.22
N ASN A 149 2.88 2.64 -6.70
CA ASN A 149 3.30 2.37 -5.33
C ASN A 149 2.72 3.48 -4.44
N VAL A 150 1.85 3.09 -3.51
CA VAL A 150 1.08 4.01 -2.67
C VAL A 150 1.42 3.79 -1.20
N GLU A 151 1.74 4.89 -0.51
CA GLU A 151 1.94 4.95 0.93
C GLU A 151 0.74 4.35 1.66
N HIS A 152 1.00 3.49 2.65
CA HIS A 152 -0.07 2.97 3.47
C HIS A 152 -0.53 4.02 4.48
N ILE A 153 -1.84 4.25 4.57
CA ILE A 153 -2.43 5.13 5.58
C ILE A 153 -2.55 4.31 6.87
N ASP A 154 -1.65 4.58 7.81
CA ASP A 154 -1.55 3.98 9.13
C ASP A 154 -1.17 5.04 10.17
N GLU A 155 -0.84 4.61 11.38
CA GLU A 155 -0.43 5.51 12.46
C GLU A 155 0.88 6.27 12.17
N ASN A 156 1.77 5.73 11.33
CA ASN A 156 2.98 6.44 10.89
C ASN A 156 2.61 7.56 9.90
N PHE A 157 1.66 7.31 9.01
CA PHE A 157 1.10 8.34 8.12
C PHE A 157 0.48 9.50 8.92
N VAL A 158 -0.32 9.17 9.95
CA VAL A 158 -0.98 10.17 10.81
C VAL A 158 0.06 10.97 11.58
N LYS A 159 1.00 10.29 12.25
CA LYS A 159 2.07 10.95 13.00
C LYS A 159 2.90 11.90 12.12
N ALA A 160 3.21 11.49 10.89
CA ALA A 160 3.98 12.32 9.97
C ALA A 160 3.26 13.63 9.58
N ARG A 161 1.93 13.61 9.45
CA ARG A 161 1.14 14.75 8.94
C ARG A 161 0.56 15.65 10.04
N PHE A 162 0.23 15.06 11.19
CA PHE A 162 -0.44 15.74 12.29
C PHE A 162 0.42 15.91 13.55
N GLY A 163 1.64 15.35 13.56
CA GLY A 163 2.60 15.47 14.66
C GLY A 163 2.37 14.51 15.84
N ASN A 164 1.22 13.83 15.90
CA ASN A 164 0.92 12.76 16.85
C ASN A 164 0.02 11.71 16.17
N ASN A 165 -0.24 10.59 16.85
CA ASN A 165 -1.12 9.52 16.41
C ASN A 165 -2.07 9.07 17.54
N ASP A 166 -2.40 9.99 18.46
CA ASP A 166 -3.21 9.69 19.66
C ASP A 166 -4.72 9.64 19.37
N GLY A 167 -5.12 10.08 18.17
CA GLY A 167 -6.51 10.08 17.71
C GLY A 167 -6.93 8.79 17.00
N ASN A 168 -8.20 8.78 16.57
CA ASN A 168 -8.76 7.65 15.84
C ASN A 168 -8.51 7.79 14.32
N LEU A 169 -8.08 6.69 13.69
CA LEU A 169 -7.98 6.55 12.24
C LEU A 169 -9.07 5.60 11.75
N PHE A 170 -10.08 6.14 11.07
CA PHE A 170 -11.17 5.35 10.51
C PHE A 170 -10.94 5.08 9.02
N LYS A 171 -11.34 3.89 8.58
CA LYS A 171 -11.37 3.52 7.17
C LYS A 171 -12.78 3.06 6.82
N CYS A 172 -13.37 3.67 5.80
CA CYS A 172 -14.63 3.19 5.26
C CYS A 172 -14.38 1.84 4.54
N LEU A 173 -14.99 0.77 5.05
CA LEU A 173 -14.94 -0.56 4.46
C LEU A 173 -16.17 -0.76 3.56
N TYR A 174 -16.21 -1.87 2.82
CA TYR A 174 -17.41 -2.30 2.10
C TYR A 174 -17.89 -3.58 2.80
N PRO A 175 -19.19 -3.74 3.10
CA PRO A 175 -20.31 -2.95 2.61
C PRO A 175 -20.67 -1.67 3.40
N ALA A 176 -20.07 -1.40 4.57
CA ALA A 176 -20.34 -0.22 5.43
C ALA A 176 -21.82 0.23 5.43
N ASP A 177 -22.70 -0.72 5.72
CA ASP A 177 -24.16 -0.57 5.67
C ASP A 177 -24.75 0.33 6.78
N LEU A 178 -23.88 0.85 7.66
CA LEU A 178 -24.24 1.65 8.84
C LEU A 178 -25.21 0.95 9.79
N THR A 179 -25.26 -0.39 9.76
CA THR A 179 -26.10 -1.17 10.66
C THR A 179 -25.54 -1.12 12.08
N TYR A 180 -26.42 -0.89 13.05
CA TYR A 180 -26.07 -1.03 14.46
C TYR A 180 -25.89 -2.52 14.78
N GLN A 181 -24.66 -2.90 15.16
CA GLN A 181 -24.36 -4.27 15.58
C GLN A 181 -24.37 -4.41 17.10
N SER A 182 -23.73 -3.48 17.82
CA SER A 182 -23.54 -3.59 19.27
C SER A 182 -23.08 -2.27 19.89
N SER A 183 -23.15 -2.17 21.21
CA SER A 183 -22.47 -1.11 21.97
C SER A 183 -20.97 -1.36 22.16
N ASP A 184 -20.47 -2.56 21.84
CA ASP A 184 -19.04 -2.90 21.86
C ASP A 184 -18.34 -2.40 20.60
N PRO A 185 -17.38 -1.44 20.69
CA PRO A 185 -16.62 -0.97 19.54
C PRO A 185 -15.83 -2.07 18.82
N ASN A 186 -15.46 -3.16 19.50
CA ASN A 186 -14.73 -4.26 18.87
C ASN A 186 -15.57 -5.04 17.86
N ALA A 187 -16.90 -5.02 17.99
CA ALA A 187 -17.81 -5.66 17.03
C ALA A 187 -17.66 -5.09 15.62
N TYR A 188 -17.12 -3.87 15.48
CA TYR A 188 -17.02 -3.15 14.22
C TYR A 188 -15.64 -3.25 13.53
N LYS A 189 -14.67 -3.98 14.09
CA LYS A 189 -13.27 -3.95 13.60
C LYS A 189 -13.04 -4.63 12.24
N PHE A 190 -13.90 -5.58 11.85
CA PHE A 190 -13.67 -6.43 10.67
C PHE A 190 -14.91 -6.65 9.79
N VAL A 191 -15.95 -5.85 10.00
CA VAL A 191 -17.23 -5.90 9.25
C VAL A 191 -17.29 -4.82 8.17
#